data_AF-A0A7V5R2S2-F1
#
_entry.id   AF-A0A7V5R2S2-F1
#
_cell.length_a   1.000
_cell.length_b   1.000
_cell.length_c   1.000
_cell.angle_alpha   90.00
_cell.angle_beta   90.00
_cell.angle_gamma   90.00
#
_symmetry.space_group_name_H-M   'P 1'
#
loop_
_entity.id
_entity.type
_entity.pdbx_description
1 polymer ?
#
loop_
_entity_poly.entity_id
_entity_poly.type
_entity_poly.pdbx_seq_one_letter_code
_entity_poly.pdbx_strand_id
1 'polypeptide(L)'
;MKNSTKTFFNPSSNFPCTAMVSALKRVIVAGFWNTVKMLILTTLYTSISSAQQFDSPITVRTDQPQLLVTMIEDAMAGKGSNHIKILPALNGDTTMIIDDDYMDTQTAFPTISLPLMISADRDSNVRIILNSGASKAVNGGERNFNAFYVIANAVLYLQYISLESFVSNGNGGAISAAENAIIYLLGVTLYNNFSFFEGGAIFLLGNAKLFAMNSTFEGNQSTGVGGFISIRGKATAFIFLSIIVNNLGLPFGCDFNVNSNPLAGLFALTLIASTMISDCPNVLIENPLGPIFLLMNVFYGEGNLLDSTALAWFFANIIHLIANSNKATTAETRAVCNDFGTNSIKSL
;
A
#
# COMPACT_ATOMS: atom_id res chain seq x y z
N MET A 1 32.49 52.90 0.85
CA MET A 1 31.18 53.07 0.18
C MET A 1 31.34 52.65 -1.29
N LYS A 2 30.91 51.44 -1.65
CA LYS A 2 30.84 50.94 -3.03
C LYS A 2 29.39 50.57 -3.28
N ASN A 3 28.68 51.39 -4.07
CA ASN A 3 27.32 51.10 -4.51
C ASN A 3 27.39 50.17 -5.73
N SER A 4 26.95 48.92 -5.58
CA SER A 4 26.66 48.05 -6.71
C SER A 4 25.17 48.16 -7.05
N THR A 5 24.88 48.79 -8.18
CA THR A 5 23.56 48.79 -8.80
C THR A 5 23.30 47.43 -9.43
N LYS A 6 22.42 46.64 -8.82
CA LYS A 6 21.79 45.47 -9.45
C LYS A 6 20.82 45.94 -10.52
N THR A 7 21.10 45.64 -11.78
CA THR A 7 20.13 45.74 -12.88
C THR A 7 19.11 44.62 -12.76
N PHE A 8 17.85 45.00 -12.59
CA PHE A 8 16.68 44.12 -12.67
C PHE A 8 16.43 43.70 -14.13
N PHE A 9 16.19 42.41 -14.32
CA PHE A 9 15.62 41.84 -15.55
C PHE A 9 14.23 42.44 -15.80
N ASN A 10 13.99 42.96 -17.01
CA ASN A 10 12.68 43.40 -17.48
C ASN A 10 12.15 42.38 -18.51
N PRO A 11 11.16 41.53 -18.20
CA PRO A 11 10.56 40.64 -19.17
C PRO A 11 9.29 41.29 -19.73
N SER A 12 9.45 42.20 -20.69
CA SER A 12 8.33 42.71 -21.49
C SER A 12 8.58 42.42 -22.97
N SER A 13 8.39 41.16 -23.36
CA SER A 13 8.14 40.81 -24.76
C SER A 13 7.04 39.74 -24.82
N ASN A 14 5.89 40.13 -25.36
CA ASN A 14 4.77 39.27 -25.68
C ASN A 14 5.21 38.25 -26.73
N PHE A 15 5.69 37.09 -26.29
CA PHE A 15 5.85 35.91 -27.13
C PHE A 15 4.54 35.11 -27.15
N PRO A 16 3.99 34.73 -28.31
CA PRO A 16 2.80 33.89 -28.43
C PRO A 16 3.00 32.42 -27.96
N CYS A 17 4.06 32.14 -27.19
CA CYS A 17 4.33 30.84 -26.59
C CYS A 17 3.43 30.52 -25.39
N THR A 18 2.88 31.51 -24.67
CA THR A 18 2.04 31.26 -23.49
C THR A 18 0.70 30.59 -23.84
N ALA A 19 0.09 30.97 -24.96
CA ALA A 19 -1.13 30.34 -25.45
C ALA A 19 -0.87 28.90 -25.94
N MET A 20 0.25 28.67 -26.63
CA MET A 20 0.63 27.35 -27.13
C MET A 20 1.04 26.39 -26.01
N VAL A 21 1.77 26.85 -24.99
CA VAL A 21 2.08 26.06 -23.79
C VAL A 21 0.83 25.79 -22.95
N SER A 22 -0.11 26.74 -22.87
CA SER A 22 -1.39 26.53 -22.19
C SER A 22 -2.27 25.48 -22.90
N ALA A 23 -2.35 25.54 -24.24
CA ALA A 23 -3.10 24.58 -25.05
C ALA A 23 -2.44 23.19 -25.03
N LEU A 24 -1.11 23.11 -25.13
CA LEU A 24 -0.36 21.86 -25.04
C LEU A 24 -0.48 21.23 -23.65
N LYS A 25 -0.44 22.03 -22.58
CA LYS A 25 -0.73 21.56 -21.21
C LYS A 25 -2.14 21.00 -21.09
N ARG A 26 -3.17 21.66 -21.64
CA ARG A 26 -4.55 21.17 -21.57
C ARG A 26 -4.76 19.87 -22.34
N VAL A 27 -4.17 19.75 -23.54
CA VAL A 27 -4.32 18.55 -24.39
C VAL A 27 -3.52 17.37 -23.83
N ILE A 28 -2.29 17.60 -23.36
CA ILE A 28 -1.49 16.54 -22.72
C ILE A 28 -2.16 16.09 -21.43
N VAL A 29 -2.63 17.00 -20.59
CA VAL A 29 -3.27 16.64 -19.32
C VAL A 29 -4.58 15.87 -19.57
N ALA A 30 -5.49 16.35 -20.42
CA ALA A 30 -6.75 15.65 -20.68
C ALA A 30 -6.58 14.30 -21.41
N GLY A 31 -5.68 14.23 -22.40
CA GLY A 31 -5.34 13.00 -23.11
C GLY A 31 -4.66 11.97 -22.21
N PHE A 32 -3.71 12.42 -21.37
CA PHE A 32 -3.08 11.60 -20.35
C PHE A 32 -4.09 11.11 -19.30
N TRP A 33 -5.05 11.94 -18.86
CA TRP A 33 -6.11 11.51 -17.92
C TRP A 33 -6.96 10.39 -18.46
N ASN A 34 -7.48 10.53 -19.69
CA ASN A 34 -8.29 9.49 -20.30
C ASN A 34 -7.47 8.22 -20.57
N THR A 35 -6.19 8.37 -20.87
CA THR A 35 -5.28 7.25 -21.13
C THR A 35 -4.86 6.54 -19.85
N VAL A 36 -4.57 7.25 -18.76
CA VAL A 36 -4.25 6.67 -17.44
C VAL A 36 -5.50 6.06 -16.83
N LYS A 37 -6.65 6.75 -16.90
CA LYS A 37 -7.93 6.21 -16.45
C LYS A 37 -8.30 4.97 -17.25
N MET A 38 -8.22 5.00 -18.59
CA MET A 38 -8.44 3.80 -19.40
C MET A 38 -7.37 2.74 -19.14
N LEU A 39 -6.10 3.05 -18.98
CA LEU A 39 -5.06 2.04 -18.78
C LEU A 39 -5.23 1.37 -17.43
N ILE A 40 -5.51 2.12 -16.36
CA ILE A 40 -5.79 1.59 -15.02
C ILE A 40 -7.08 0.77 -15.05
N LEU A 41 -8.20 1.35 -15.53
CA LEU A 41 -9.46 0.62 -15.63
C LEU A 41 -9.32 -0.61 -16.52
N THR A 42 -8.67 -0.51 -17.68
CA THR A 42 -8.53 -1.63 -18.60
C THR A 42 -7.59 -2.68 -18.03
N THR A 43 -6.48 -2.33 -17.36
CA THR A 43 -5.57 -3.33 -16.78
C THR A 43 -6.20 -4.05 -15.60
N LEU A 44 -6.95 -3.32 -14.74
CA LEU A 44 -7.74 -3.93 -13.67
C LEU A 44 -8.88 -4.77 -14.25
N TYR A 45 -9.60 -4.25 -15.23
CA TYR A 45 -10.76 -4.92 -15.80
C TYR A 45 -10.35 -6.12 -16.65
N THR A 46 -9.20 -6.09 -17.34
CA THR A 46 -8.70 -7.23 -18.11
C THR A 46 -8.09 -8.29 -17.21
N SER A 47 -7.42 -7.93 -16.12
CA SER A 47 -6.96 -8.93 -15.15
C SER A 47 -8.12 -9.56 -14.37
N ILE A 48 -9.19 -8.79 -14.11
CA ILE A 48 -10.46 -9.31 -13.57
C ILE A 48 -11.25 -10.10 -14.62
N SER A 49 -11.23 -9.73 -15.90
CA SER A 49 -11.99 -10.44 -16.94
C SER A 49 -11.27 -11.68 -17.49
N SER A 50 -9.93 -11.73 -17.37
CA SER A 50 -9.16 -12.96 -17.52
C SER A 50 -9.10 -13.77 -16.22
N ALA A 51 -9.59 -13.20 -15.11
CA ALA A 51 -9.79 -14.00 -13.91
C ALA A 51 -10.78 -15.09 -14.27
N GLN A 52 -10.41 -16.31 -13.87
CA GLN A 52 -11.31 -17.45 -13.88
C GLN A 52 -12.69 -16.99 -13.44
N GLN A 53 -13.71 -17.35 -14.22
CA GLN A 53 -15.09 -17.11 -13.86
C GLN A 53 -15.29 -17.66 -12.45
N PHE A 54 -15.36 -16.77 -11.46
CA PHE A 54 -15.60 -17.15 -10.08
C PHE A 54 -16.95 -17.85 -10.05
N ASP A 55 -17.00 -19.00 -9.40
CA ASP A 55 -18.27 -19.68 -9.14
C ASP A 55 -19.17 -18.79 -8.29
N SER A 56 -20.46 -19.15 -8.20
CA SER A 56 -21.38 -18.48 -7.27
C SER A 56 -20.74 -18.39 -5.87
N PRO A 57 -20.79 -17.23 -5.21
CA PRO A 57 -20.12 -17.06 -3.92
C PRO A 57 -20.70 -18.01 -2.88
N ILE A 58 -19.82 -18.65 -2.10
CA ILE A 58 -20.22 -19.33 -0.86
C ILE A 58 -20.26 -18.28 0.25
N THR A 59 -21.34 -18.28 1.03
CA THR A 59 -21.51 -17.30 2.10
C THR A 59 -20.99 -17.83 3.43
N VAL A 60 -20.23 -17.02 4.14
CA VAL A 60 -19.79 -17.25 5.53
C VAL A 60 -20.24 -16.08 6.38
N ARG A 61 -20.69 -16.32 7.61
CA ARG A 61 -21.04 -15.24 8.53
C ARG A 61 -19.89 -14.93 9.49
N THR A 62 -19.88 -13.71 10.02
CA THR A 62 -18.86 -13.24 10.98
C THR A 62 -18.81 -14.04 12.28
N ASP A 63 -19.91 -14.70 12.67
CA ASP A 63 -19.98 -15.64 13.79
C ASP A 63 -19.48 -17.07 13.45
N GLN A 64 -18.89 -17.26 12.27
CA GLN A 64 -18.42 -18.58 11.77
C GLN A 64 -16.94 -18.56 11.32
N PRO A 65 -15.97 -18.18 12.16
CA PRO A 65 -14.56 -18.11 11.77
C PRO A 65 -14.01 -19.47 11.29
N GLN A 66 -14.39 -20.58 11.93
CA GLN A 66 -13.93 -21.90 11.51
C GLN A 66 -14.45 -22.30 10.12
N LEU A 67 -15.67 -21.87 9.77
CA LEU A 67 -16.21 -22.12 8.43
C LEU A 67 -15.42 -21.35 7.38
N LEU A 68 -14.97 -20.12 7.67
CA LEU A 68 -14.09 -19.37 6.76
C LEU A 68 -12.80 -20.16 6.49
N VAL A 69 -12.15 -20.67 7.54
CA VAL A 69 -10.93 -21.49 7.40
C VAL A 69 -11.19 -22.70 6.50
N THR A 70 -12.25 -23.47 6.78
CA THR A 70 -12.59 -24.66 5.98
C THR A 70 -12.89 -24.32 4.52
N MET A 71 -13.60 -23.22 4.24
CA MET A 71 -13.86 -22.80 2.87
C MET A 71 -12.58 -22.39 2.13
N ILE A 72 -11.61 -21.76 2.82
CA ILE A 72 -10.30 -21.45 2.24
C ILE A 72 -9.51 -22.75 1.99
N GLU A 73 -9.51 -23.71 2.92
CA GLU A 73 -8.87 -25.02 2.73
C GLU A 73 -9.44 -25.74 1.49
N ASP A 74 -10.76 -25.79 1.36
CA ASP A 74 -11.43 -26.43 0.22
C ASP A 74 -11.11 -25.72 -1.09
N ALA A 75 -11.04 -24.38 -1.09
CA ALA A 75 -10.62 -23.60 -2.25
C ALA A 75 -9.16 -23.92 -2.63
N MET A 76 -8.25 -23.99 -1.65
CA MET A 76 -6.83 -24.30 -1.89
C MET A 76 -6.60 -25.76 -2.31
N ALA A 77 -7.50 -26.67 -1.95
CA ALA A 77 -7.52 -28.04 -2.42
C ALA A 77 -8.19 -28.23 -3.80
N GLY A 78 -8.75 -27.15 -4.38
CA GLY A 78 -9.50 -27.21 -5.64
C GLY A 78 -10.84 -27.94 -5.53
N LYS A 79 -11.42 -28.03 -4.33
CA LYS A 79 -12.67 -28.75 -4.03
C LYS A 79 -13.88 -27.84 -3.78
N GLY A 80 -13.65 -26.56 -3.53
CA GLY A 80 -14.70 -25.58 -3.20
C GLY A 80 -14.72 -24.37 -4.15
N SER A 81 -15.66 -23.46 -3.91
CA SER A 81 -15.68 -22.16 -4.58
C SER A 81 -14.46 -21.34 -4.16
N ASN A 82 -13.83 -20.69 -5.13
CA ASN A 82 -12.79 -19.70 -4.90
C ASN A 82 -13.35 -18.30 -4.63
N HIS A 83 -14.68 -18.15 -4.50
CA HIS A 83 -15.33 -16.91 -4.11
C HIS A 83 -16.09 -17.10 -2.80
N ILE A 84 -15.58 -16.45 -1.75
CA ILE A 84 -16.18 -16.43 -0.43
C ILE A 84 -16.76 -15.03 -0.18
N LYS A 85 -18.05 -14.99 0.19
CA LYS A 85 -18.73 -13.76 0.60
C LYS A 85 -18.98 -13.79 2.11
N ILE A 86 -18.39 -12.83 2.82
CA ILE A 86 -18.61 -12.66 4.26
C ILE A 86 -19.83 -11.77 4.47
N LEU A 87 -20.76 -12.24 5.29
CA LEU A 87 -21.96 -11.52 5.70
C LEU A 87 -21.89 -11.23 7.20
N PRO A 88 -22.57 -10.17 7.68
CA PRO A 88 -22.82 -10.02 9.10
C PRO A 88 -23.52 -11.26 9.70
N ALA A 89 -23.27 -11.49 10.98
CA ALA A 89 -23.96 -12.50 11.77
C ALA A 89 -25.47 -12.20 11.84
N LEU A 90 -26.27 -13.17 12.27
CA LEU A 90 -27.74 -13.02 12.31
C LEU A 90 -28.20 -11.92 13.28
N ASN A 91 -27.39 -11.59 14.29
CA ASN A 91 -27.61 -10.48 15.22
C ASN A 91 -27.14 -9.12 14.67
N GLY A 92 -26.60 -9.08 13.45
CA GLY A 92 -26.05 -7.88 12.82
C GLY A 92 -24.58 -7.58 13.18
N ASP A 93 -23.91 -8.43 13.97
CA ASP A 93 -22.49 -8.25 14.27
C ASP A 93 -21.66 -8.39 12.99
N THR A 94 -20.72 -7.46 12.79
CA THR A 94 -19.87 -7.39 11.61
C THR A 94 -18.44 -7.82 11.91
N THR A 95 -18.15 -8.25 13.14
CA THR A 95 -16.81 -8.63 13.58
C THR A 95 -16.63 -10.15 13.57
N MET A 96 -15.65 -10.61 12.82
CA MET A 96 -15.12 -11.97 12.90
C MET A 96 -13.84 -11.96 13.71
N ILE A 97 -13.81 -12.74 14.78
CA ILE A 97 -12.64 -12.85 15.67
C ILE A 97 -11.87 -14.12 15.31
N ILE A 98 -10.55 -13.99 15.13
CA ILE A 98 -9.62 -15.10 14.95
C ILE A 98 -8.75 -15.22 16.21
N ASP A 99 -8.77 -16.39 16.83
CA ASP A 99 -8.11 -16.63 18.13
C ASP A 99 -6.81 -17.46 18.01
N ASP A 100 -6.65 -18.21 16.92
CA ASP A 100 -5.56 -19.17 16.73
C ASP A 100 -4.96 -19.04 15.33
N ASP A 101 -3.69 -19.42 15.20
CA ASP A 101 -3.05 -19.60 13.91
C ASP A 101 -3.47 -20.94 13.28
N TYR A 102 -3.40 -20.96 11.95
CA TYR A 102 -3.68 -22.13 11.16
C TYR A 102 -2.54 -23.14 11.29
N MET A 103 -2.75 -24.23 12.03
CA MET A 103 -1.82 -25.38 12.11
C MET A 103 -0.35 -25.01 12.41
N ASP A 104 -0.11 -24.10 13.36
CA ASP A 104 1.24 -23.63 13.74
C ASP A 104 2.04 -22.94 12.60
N THR A 105 1.34 -22.42 11.57
CA THR A 105 1.98 -21.83 10.37
C THR A 105 2.35 -20.36 10.52
N GLN A 106 2.06 -19.73 11.67
CA GLN A 106 2.17 -18.27 11.85
C GLN A 106 1.30 -17.45 10.87
N THR A 107 0.23 -18.05 10.35
CA THR A 107 -0.79 -17.40 9.52
C THR A 107 -2.18 -17.70 10.09
N ALA A 108 -3.16 -16.82 9.95
CA ALA A 108 -4.55 -17.04 10.39
C ALA A 108 -5.30 -18.03 9.50
N PHE A 109 -4.90 -18.11 8.22
CA PHE A 109 -5.59 -18.85 7.18
C PHE A 109 -4.58 -19.69 6.37
N PRO A 110 -5.02 -20.77 5.71
CA PRO A 110 -4.16 -21.55 4.83
C PRO A 110 -3.39 -20.68 3.82
N THR A 111 -2.16 -21.08 3.50
CA THR A 111 -1.35 -20.43 2.47
C THR A 111 -2.10 -20.39 1.13
N ILE A 112 -2.23 -19.19 0.58
CA ILE A 112 -2.93 -18.95 -0.67
C ILE A 112 -2.01 -19.31 -1.83
N SER A 113 -2.30 -20.45 -2.46
CA SER A 113 -1.56 -21.02 -3.60
C SER A 113 -2.40 -21.16 -4.87
N LEU A 114 -3.70 -20.89 -4.78
CA LEU A 114 -4.64 -20.80 -5.90
C LEU A 114 -5.37 -19.45 -5.87
N PRO A 115 -5.99 -19.00 -6.98
CA PRO A 115 -6.82 -17.81 -6.96
C PRO A 115 -7.93 -17.89 -5.92
N LEU A 116 -8.09 -16.83 -5.12
CA LEU A 116 -9.09 -16.72 -4.07
C LEU A 116 -9.65 -15.30 -4.03
N MET A 117 -10.97 -15.18 -3.93
CA MET A 117 -11.68 -13.93 -3.68
C MET A 117 -12.44 -14.02 -2.37
N ILE A 118 -12.17 -13.06 -1.48
CA ILE A 118 -12.94 -12.82 -0.25
C ILE A 118 -13.55 -11.44 -0.36
N SER A 119 -14.86 -11.36 -0.20
CA SER A 119 -15.60 -10.11 -0.37
C SER A 119 -16.66 -9.95 0.70
N ALA A 120 -17.05 -8.71 0.98
CA ALA A 120 -18.26 -8.38 1.70
C ALA A 120 -19.07 -7.34 0.92
N ASP A 121 -20.28 -7.03 1.36
CA ASP A 121 -21.03 -5.92 0.78
C ASP A 121 -20.39 -4.59 1.19
N ARG A 122 -20.35 -3.61 0.28
CA ARG A 122 -19.64 -2.34 0.45
C ARG A 122 -19.94 -1.63 1.78
N ASP A 123 -21.20 -1.67 2.21
CA ASP A 123 -21.68 -0.94 3.39
C ASP A 123 -21.81 -1.84 4.64
N SER A 124 -21.30 -3.08 4.56
CA SER A 124 -21.45 -4.06 5.64
C SER A 124 -20.48 -3.88 6.81
N ASN A 125 -19.42 -3.08 6.65
CA ASN A 125 -18.39 -2.86 7.66
C ASN A 125 -17.86 -4.16 8.29
N VAL A 126 -17.68 -5.21 7.48
CA VAL A 126 -17.11 -6.48 7.95
C VAL A 126 -15.66 -6.28 8.37
N ARG A 127 -15.33 -6.77 9.58
CA ARG A 127 -14.00 -6.69 10.19
C ARG A 127 -13.54 -8.09 10.55
N ILE A 128 -12.32 -8.45 10.17
CA ILE A 128 -11.64 -9.66 10.63
C ILE A 128 -10.52 -9.21 11.54
N ILE A 129 -10.57 -9.64 12.80
CA ILE A 129 -9.70 -9.12 13.86
C ILE A 129 -8.99 -10.28 14.55
N LEU A 130 -7.69 -10.12 14.78
CA LEU A 130 -6.95 -10.99 15.69
C LEU A 130 -7.33 -10.68 17.15
N ASN A 131 -7.74 -11.69 17.90
CA ASN A 131 -7.96 -11.54 19.33
C ASN A 131 -6.65 -11.42 20.10
N SER A 132 -6.14 -10.20 20.23
CA SER A 132 -4.94 -9.90 21.01
C SER A 132 -5.07 -10.28 22.50
N GLY A 133 -6.30 -10.39 23.03
CA GLY A 133 -6.57 -10.87 24.40
C GLY A 133 -6.35 -12.37 24.59
N ALA A 134 -6.45 -13.16 23.51
CA ALA A 134 -6.18 -14.59 23.48
C ALA A 134 -4.72 -14.93 23.15
N SER A 135 -3.89 -13.93 22.81
CA SER A 135 -2.46 -14.09 22.49
C SER A 135 -1.59 -14.63 23.65
N LYS A 136 -2.16 -15.01 24.80
CA LYS A 136 -1.44 -15.85 25.77
C LYS A 136 -1.42 -17.30 25.27
N ALA A 137 -0.32 -17.70 24.62
CA ALA A 137 -0.10 -19.12 24.35
C ALA A 137 -0.14 -19.92 25.67
N VAL A 138 -0.60 -21.17 25.59
CA VAL A 138 -0.60 -22.16 26.68
C VAL A 138 0.81 -22.38 27.27
N ASN A 139 1.86 -21.89 26.61
CA ASN A 139 3.27 -21.93 27.04
C ASN A 139 3.96 -20.54 27.16
N GLY A 140 3.21 -19.44 27.26
CA GLY A 140 3.78 -18.13 27.65
C GLY A 140 4.45 -17.29 26.55
N GLY A 141 4.34 -17.67 25.28
CA GLY A 141 4.67 -16.81 24.13
C GLY A 141 3.46 -16.03 23.62
N GLU A 142 3.66 -14.83 23.12
CA GLU A 142 2.61 -14.09 22.41
C GLU A 142 2.31 -14.79 21.07
N ARG A 143 1.03 -15.07 20.79
CA ARG A 143 0.62 -15.60 19.48
C ARG A 143 0.60 -14.47 18.47
N ASN A 144 1.53 -14.56 17.52
CA ASN A 144 1.74 -13.58 16.46
C ASN A 144 1.71 -14.32 15.12
N PHE A 145 0.65 -14.08 14.35
CA PHE A 145 0.49 -14.54 12.99
C PHE A 145 -0.08 -13.43 12.09
N ASN A 146 0.27 -13.49 10.80
CA ASN A 146 -0.34 -12.63 9.80
C ASN A 146 -1.70 -13.17 9.35
N ALA A 147 -2.54 -12.37 8.69
CA ALA A 147 -3.82 -12.86 8.18
C ALA A 147 -3.59 -13.82 7.00
N PHE A 148 -2.90 -13.35 5.97
CA PHE A 148 -2.72 -14.09 4.72
C PHE A 148 -1.26 -14.18 4.30
N TYR A 149 -0.86 -15.36 3.83
CA TYR A 149 0.38 -15.58 3.10
C TYR A 149 0.08 -16.07 1.67
N VAL A 150 0.56 -15.34 0.65
CA VAL A 150 0.24 -15.58 -0.77
C VAL A 150 1.51 -15.90 -1.56
N ILE A 151 1.52 -17.02 -2.29
CA ILE A 151 2.72 -17.52 -2.99
C ILE A 151 2.42 -18.00 -4.41
N ALA A 152 3.43 -18.46 -5.15
CA ALA A 152 3.28 -19.35 -6.31
C ALA A 152 2.27 -18.92 -7.41
N ASN A 153 2.42 -17.72 -7.97
CA ASN A 153 1.51 -17.16 -8.99
C ASN A 153 0.03 -17.07 -8.56
N ALA A 154 -0.29 -17.30 -7.27
CA ALA A 154 -1.64 -17.21 -6.76
C ALA A 154 -2.14 -15.76 -6.80
N VAL A 155 -3.46 -15.62 -6.78
CA VAL A 155 -4.11 -14.31 -6.82
C VAL A 155 -5.07 -14.19 -5.64
N LEU A 156 -4.88 -13.18 -4.80
CA LEU A 156 -5.78 -12.86 -3.70
C LEU A 156 -6.57 -11.59 -4.02
N TYR A 157 -7.90 -11.69 -4.04
CA TYR A 157 -8.80 -10.54 -4.12
C TYR A 157 -9.47 -10.33 -2.76
N LEU A 158 -9.29 -9.15 -2.17
CA LEU A 158 -10.01 -8.72 -0.97
C LEU A 158 -10.87 -7.51 -1.32
N GLN A 159 -12.16 -7.57 -0.99
CA GLN A 159 -13.11 -6.50 -1.28
C GLN A 159 -13.98 -6.14 -0.08
N TYR A 160 -13.97 -4.86 0.29
CA TYR A 160 -14.88 -4.28 1.31
C TYR A 160 -14.81 -4.96 2.69
N ILE A 161 -13.62 -5.43 3.07
CA ILE A 161 -13.35 -6.02 4.38
C ILE A 161 -12.25 -5.22 5.10
N SER A 162 -12.26 -5.28 6.42
CA SER A 162 -11.17 -4.74 7.25
C SER A 162 -10.36 -5.88 7.84
N LEU A 163 -9.03 -5.80 7.77
CA LEU A 163 -8.10 -6.70 8.48
C LEU A 163 -7.41 -5.89 9.57
N GLU A 164 -7.61 -6.31 10.82
CA GLU A 164 -7.24 -5.49 11.96
C GLU A 164 -6.44 -6.24 13.02
N SER A 165 -5.44 -5.53 13.57
CA SER A 165 -4.68 -5.99 14.74
C SER A 165 -3.93 -7.31 14.56
N PHE A 166 -3.66 -7.74 13.31
CA PHE A 166 -2.79 -8.88 13.08
C PHE A 166 -1.34 -8.53 13.44
N VAL A 167 -0.65 -9.46 14.10
CA VAL A 167 0.72 -9.26 14.60
C VAL A 167 1.57 -10.37 14.03
N SER A 168 2.57 -10.08 13.20
CA SER A 168 3.43 -11.10 12.60
C SER A 168 4.82 -11.11 13.23
N ASN A 169 5.28 -12.28 13.71
CA ASN A 169 6.69 -12.49 14.06
C ASN A 169 7.63 -12.38 12.84
N GLY A 170 7.08 -12.41 11.62
CA GLY A 170 7.78 -12.25 10.36
C GLY A 170 7.55 -10.86 9.74
N ASN A 171 7.54 -10.82 8.41
CA ASN A 171 7.19 -9.64 7.63
C ASN A 171 5.69 -9.63 7.30
N GLY A 172 5.10 -8.46 7.10
CA GLY A 172 3.70 -8.33 6.68
C GLY A 172 2.73 -8.67 7.80
N GLY A 173 2.29 -7.68 8.58
CA GLY A 173 1.38 -7.92 9.71
C GLY A 173 0.03 -8.46 9.26
N ALA A 174 -0.61 -7.85 8.27
CA ALA A 174 -1.85 -8.39 7.69
C ALA A 174 -1.56 -9.37 6.55
N ILE A 175 -0.74 -8.98 5.58
CA ILE A 175 -0.54 -9.73 4.33
C ILE A 175 0.94 -9.83 4.02
N SER A 176 1.40 -11.05 3.72
CA SER A 176 2.72 -11.29 3.14
C SER A 176 2.57 -11.98 1.79
N ALA A 177 3.28 -11.49 0.77
CA ALA A 177 3.26 -12.10 -0.56
C ALA A 177 4.65 -12.22 -1.15
N ALA A 178 4.90 -13.34 -1.82
CA ALA A 178 6.20 -13.69 -2.39
C ALA A 178 6.08 -14.21 -3.82
N GLU A 179 7.24 -14.42 -4.44
CA GLU A 179 7.37 -15.00 -5.79
C GLU A 179 6.59 -14.21 -6.83
N ASN A 180 5.61 -14.79 -7.52
CA ASN A 180 4.80 -14.09 -8.54
C ASN A 180 3.36 -13.84 -8.06
N ALA A 181 3.12 -13.87 -6.74
CA ALA A 181 1.79 -13.64 -6.18
C ALA A 181 1.23 -12.27 -6.58
N ILE A 182 -0.09 -12.19 -6.73
CA ILE A 182 -0.80 -10.95 -7.06
C ILE A 182 -1.88 -10.70 -6.02
N ILE A 183 -1.89 -9.50 -5.43
CA ILE A 183 -2.90 -9.07 -4.46
C ILE A 183 -3.71 -7.92 -5.06
N TYR A 184 -5.03 -8.02 -4.97
CA TYR A 184 -5.98 -6.96 -5.29
C TYR A 184 -6.75 -6.57 -4.03
N LEU A 185 -6.65 -5.30 -3.64
CA LEU A 185 -7.39 -4.72 -2.52
C LEU A 185 -8.34 -3.65 -3.05
N LEU A 186 -9.64 -3.81 -2.79
CA LEU A 186 -10.67 -2.84 -3.19
C LEU A 186 -11.55 -2.48 -2.01
N GLY A 187 -11.56 -1.21 -1.59
CA GLY A 187 -12.42 -0.82 -0.47
C GLY A 187 -12.01 -1.46 0.85
N VAL A 188 -10.75 -1.86 0.97
CA VAL A 188 -10.23 -2.60 2.13
C VAL A 188 -9.66 -1.63 3.15
N THR A 189 -9.80 -1.96 4.42
CA THR A 189 -9.09 -1.27 5.50
C THR A 189 -8.05 -2.20 6.12
N LEU A 190 -6.78 -1.81 6.16
CA LEU A 190 -5.77 -2.49 6.98
C LEU A 190 -5.43 -1.58 8.16
N TYR A 191 -5.81 -2.01 9.36
CA TYR A 191 -5.75 -1.16 10.56
C TYR A 191 -4.98 -1.80 11.70
N ASN A 192 -4.07 -1.03 12.30
CA ASN A 192 -3.30 -1.43 13.49
C ASN A 192 -2.60 -2.80 13.35
N ASN A 193 -2.15 -3.17 12.16
CA ASN A 193 -1.39 -4.39 11.97
C ASN A 193 0.08 -4.14 12.34
N PHE A 194 0.74 -5.16 12.87
CA PHE A 194 2.11 -5.08 13.36
C PHE A 194 3.01 -6.16 12.74
N SER A 195 4.25 -5.81 12.43
CA SER A 195 5.30 -6.76 12.05
C SER A 195 6.58 -6.52 12.87
N PHE A 196 7.20 -7.61 13.32
CA PHE A 196 8.53 -7.57 13.97
C PHE A 196 9.69 -7.36 12.98
N PHE A 197 9.42 -7.32 11.67
CA PHE A 197 10.43 -7.09 10.65
C PHE A 197 10.01 -5.97 9.72
N GLU A 198 9.56 -6.25 8.51
CA GLU A 198 9.23 -5.21 7.53
C GLU A 198 7.78 -5.29 7.08
N GLY A 199 7.21 -4.14 6.69
CA GLY A 199 5.86 -4.09 6.15
C GLY A 199 4.81 -4.32 7.22
N GLY A 200 4.53 -3.31 8.04
CA GLY A 200 3.64 -3.46 9.19
C GLY A 200 2.24 -3.96 8.80
N ALA A 201 1.69 -3.52 7.66
CA ALA A 201 0.50 -4.13 7.09
C ALA A 201 0.84 -5.16 6.00
N ILE A 202 1.68 -4.77 5.03
CA ILE A 202 1.93 -5.56 3.82
C ILE A 202 3.42 -5.74 3.57
N PHE A 203 3.83 -6.97 3.28
CA PHE A 203 5.17 -7.26 2.76
C PHE A 203 5.10 -7.91 1.38
N LEU A 204 5.84 -7.37 0.41
CA LEU A 204 5.96 -7.90 -0.95
C LEU A 204 7.41 -8.30 -1.25
N LEU A 205 7.61 -9.53 -1.72
CA LEU A 205 8.92 -10.08 -2.07
C LEU A 205 8.92 -10.73 -3.45
N GLY A 206 10.09 -10.82 -4.08
CA GLY A 206 10.24 -11.52 -5.36
C GLY A 206 9.72 -10.68 -6.51
N ASN A 207 8.78 -11.17 -7.29
CA ASN A 207 8.04 -10.43 -8.32
C ASN A 207 6.57 -10.18 -7.91
N ALA A 208 6.27 -10.21 -6.60
CA ALA A 208 4.91 -10.06 -6.11
C ALA A 208 4.33 -8.68 -6.51
N LYS A 209 3.02 -8.62 -6.72
CA LYS A 209 2.33 -7.42 -7.17
C LYS A 209 1.18 -7.07 -6.25
N LEU A 210 1.05 -5.79 -5.93
CA LEU A 210 -0.10 -5.24 -5.24
C LEU A 210 -0.82 -4.22 -6.11
N PHE A 211 -2.14 -4.36 -6.18
CA PHE A 211 -3.06 -3.36 -6.70
C PHE A 211 -4.05 -2.98 -5.60
N ALA A 212 -4.00 -1.73 -5.13
CA ALA A 212 -4.90 -1.24 -4.10
C ALA A 212 -5.69 -0.02 -4.59
N MET A 213 -7.01 -0.09 -4.46
CA MET A 213 -7.94 0.94 -4.92
C MET A 213 -8.93 1.30 -3.81
N ASN A 214 -9.11 2.60 -3.57
CA ASN A 214 -10.15 3.08 -2.66
C ASN A 214 -10.06 2.41 -1.28
N SER A 215 -8.83 2.23 -0.78
CA SER A 215 -8.54 1.52 0.46
C SER A 215 -7.98 2.46 1.52
N THR A 216 -8.07 2.06 2.79
CA THR A 216 -7.50 2.78 3.93
C THR A 216 -6.42 1.94 4.60
N PHE A 217 -5.27 2.56 4.87
CA PHE A 217 -4.14 1.92 5.54
C PHE A 217 -3.72 2.78 6.72
N GLU A 218 -4.11 2.36 7.92
CA GLU A 218 -4.04 3.22 9.11
C GLU A 218 -3.40 2.55 10.32
N GLY A 219 -2.52 3.27 11.01
CA GLY A 219 -1.99 2.85 12.31
C GLY A 219 -1.11 1.60 12.26
N ASN A 220 -0.67 1.16 11.08
CA ASN A 220 0.13 -0.05 10.94
C ASN A 220 1.58 0.21 11.35
N GLN A 221 2.23 -0.79 11.94
CA GLN A 221 3.51 -0.62 12.61
C GLN A 221 4.50 -1.73 12.27
N SER A 222 5.77 -1.36 12.21
CA SER A 222 6.88 -2.26 11.92
C SER A 222 8.09 -1.89 12.78
N THR A 223 8.74 -2.87 13.42
CA THR A 223 9.99 -2.61 14.15
C THR A 223 11.22 -2.52 13.25
N GLY A 224 11.09 -2.98 12.00
CA GLY A 224 11.94 -2.64 10.87
C GLY A 224 11.24 -1.61 9.97
N VAL A 225 11.50 -1.65 8.67
CA VAL A 225 11.10 -0.57 7.75
C VAL A 225 9.72 -0.77 7.12
N GLY A 226 9.05 0.33 6.78
CA GLY A 226 7.75 0.35 6.07
C GLY A 226 6.58 -0.03 6.97
N GLY A 227 6.10 0.91 7.80
CA GLY A 227 4.96 0.67 8.70
C GLY A 227 3.67 0.29 7.98
N PHE A 228 3.39 0.87 6.81
CA PHE A 228 2.33 0.36 5.95
C PHE A 228 2.84 -0.81 5.09
N ILE A 229 3.82 -0.55 4.21
CA ILE A 229 4.24 -1.53 3.21
C ILE A 229 5.76 -1.56 3.03
N SER A 230 6.31 -2.77 2.87
CA SER A 230 7.67 -2.99 2.38
C SER A 230 7.63 -3.74 1.03
N ILE A 231 8.35 -3.21 0.04
CA ILE A 231 8.42 -3.71 -1.33
C ILE A 231 9.86 -4.12 -1.62
N ARG A 232 10.12 -5.42 -1.82
CA ARG A 232 11.47 -5.97 -2.01
C ARG A 232 11.63 -6.77 -3.30
N GLY A 233 12.87 -6.88 -3.77
CA GLY A 233 13.19 -7.65 -4.98
C GLY A 233 12.65 -6.94 -6.22
N LYS A 234 11.97 -7.64 -7.12
CA LYS A 234 11.27 -7.05 -8.29
C LYS A 234 9.78 -6.83 -8.02
N ALA A 235 9.36 -6.80 -6.76
CA ALA A 235 7.96 -6.57 -6.41
C ALA A 235 7.51 -5.16 -6.81
N THR A 236 6.21 -5.00 -7.06
CA THR A 236 5.63 -3.72 -7.48
C THR A 236 4.32 -3.44 -6.74
N ALA A 237 4.04 -2.17 -6.44
CA ALA A 237 2.79 -1.74 -5.86
C ALA A 237 2.17 -0.58 -6.64
N PHE A 238 0.87 -0.71 -6.94
CA PHE A 238 0.04 0.29 -7.58
C PHE A 238 -1.08 0.66 -6.60
N ILE A 239 -1.01 1.85 -6.02
CA ILE A 239 -1.96 2.30 -5.00
C ILE A 239 -2.61 3.59 -5.49
N PHE A 240 -3.94 3.63 -5.51
CA PHE A 240 -4.64 4.78 -6.04
C PHE A 240 -5.98 5.03 -5.37
N LEU A 241 -6.34 6.31 -5.26
CA LEU A 241 -7.55 6.77 -4.56
C LEU A 241 -7.61 6.26 -3.11
N SER A 242 -6.46 6.07 -2.47
CA SER A 242 -6.37 5.47 -1.14
C SER A 242 -5.96 6.48 -0.08
N ILE A 243 -6.23 6.14 1.18
CA ILE A 243 -5.90 6.95 2.35
C ILE A 243 -4.86 6.18 3.17
N ILE A 244 -3.72 6.80 3.46
CA ILE A 244 -2.61 6.21 4.23
C ILE A 244 -2.35 7.13 5.42
N VAL A 245 -2.54 6.63 6.63
CA VAL A 245 -2.59 7.47 7.83
C VAL A 245 -1.78 6.86 8.97
N ASN A 246 -0.88 7.63 9.56
CA ASN A 246 -0.22 7.32 10.83
C ASN A 246 0.41 5.90 10.89
N ASN A 247 1.05 5.43 9.82
CA ASN A 247 1.81 4.19 9.91
C ASN A 247 3.25 4.49 10.35
N LEU A 248 3.86 3.54 11.03
CA LEU A 248 5.17 3.72 11.65
C LEU A 248 6.10 2.54 11.33
N GLY A 249 7.24 2.84 10.72
CA GLY A 249 8.35 1.92 10.51
C GLY A 249 9.58 2.47 11.23
N LEU A 250 10.30 1.62 11.94
CA LEU A 250 11.52 1.96 12.67
C LEU A 250 12.71 1.15 12.16
N PRO A 251 13.93 1.71 12.03
CA PRO A 251 14.29 3.11 12.22
C PRO A 251 14.02 4.01 11.00
N PHE A 252 13.63 3.46 9.85
CA PHE A 252 13.44 4.19 8.58
C PHE A 252 12.11 3.83 7.89
N GLY A 253 11.61 4.72 7.03
CA GLY A 253 10.42 4.49 6.19
C GLY A 253 9.13 4.30 6.98
N CYS A 254 8.48 5.39 7.40
CA CYS A 254 7.30 5.30 8.27
C CYS A 254 6.13 4.60 7.58
N ASP A 255 5.78 5.03 6.38
CA ASP A 255 4.71 4.39 5.62
C ASP A 255 5.29 3.36 4.63
N PHE A 256 6.24 3.77 3.80
CA PHE A 256 6.75 2.96 2.69
C PHE A 256 8.23 2.63 2.86
N ASN A 257 8.57 1.37 2.62
CA ASN A 257 9.91 0.94 2.26
C ASN A 257 9.93 0.37 0.84
N VAL A 258 10.77 0.92 -0.03
CA VAL A 258 10.94 0.53 -1.42
C VAL A 258 12.38 0.07 -1.62
N ASN A 259 12.65 -1.21 -1.34
CA ASN A 259 13.96 -1.82 -1.50
C ASN A 259 13.95 -2.83 -2.66
N SER A 260 13.64 -2.31 -3.84
CA SER A 260 13.43 -3.09 -5.05
C SER A 260 14.63 -3.02 -6.01
N ASN A 261 14.87 -4.05 -6.81
CA ASN A 261 15.97 -4.05 -7.77
C ASN A 261 15.73 -2.97 -8.86
N PRO A 262 16.66 -2.01 -9.06
CA PRO A 262 16.49 -0.91 -10.02
C PRO A 262 16.39 -1.40 -11.47
N LEU A 263 16.78 -2.64 -11.76
CA LEU A 263 16.74 -3.26 -13.09
C LEU A 263 15.40 -3.95 -13.40
N ALA A 264 14.36 -3.82 -12.55
CA ALA A 264 13.07 -4.48 -12.76
C ALA A 264 12.25 -3.93 -13.94
N GLY A 265 12.69 -2.86 -14.61
CA GLY A 265 12.07 -2.30 -15.83
C GLY A 265 10.74 -1.57 -15.62
N LEU A 266 10.09 -1.74 -14.47
CA LEU A 266 8.84 -1.08 -14.06
C LEU A 266 9.04 -0.25 -12.78
N PHE A 267 8.15 0.71 -12.55
CA PHE A 267 8.05 1.44 -11.27
C PHE A 267 7.79 0.46 -10.13
N ALA A 268 8.62 0.51 -9.10
CA ALA A 268 8.47 -0.29 -7.90
C ALA A 268 7.26 0.17 -7.08
N LEU A 269 7.04 1.48 -7.03
CA LEU A 269 5.89 2.11 -6.39
C LEU A 269 5.25 3.12 -7.34
N THR A 270 3.94 2.97 -7.55
CA THR A 270 3.09 3.93 -8.23
C THR A 270 1.98 4.36 -7.28
N LEU A 271 1.96 5.64 -6.91
CA LEU A 271 0.94 6.24 -6.04
C LEU A 271 0.18 7.33 -6.79
N ILE A 272 -1.13 7.18 -6.91
CA ILE A 272 -1.96 8.07 -7.74
C ILE A 272 -3.19 8.56 -6.99
N ALA A 273 -3.38 9.88 -6.90
CA ALA A 273 -4.59 10.49 -6.33
C ALA A 273 -4.91 9.97 -4.92
N SER A 274 -3.88 9.70 -4.12
CA SER A 274 -3.98 9.21 -2.75
C SER A 274 -3.67 10.31 -1.75
N THR A 275 -4.20 10.18 -0.54
CA THR A 275 -3.95 11.08 0.57
C THR A 275 -3.07 10.38 1.60
N MET A 276 -1.99 11.04 2.00
CA MET A 276 -1.06 10.59 3.01
C MET A 276 -1.03 11.58 4.16
N ILE A 277 -1.32 11.10 5.36
CA ILE A 277 -1.28 11.88 6.61
C ILE A 277 -0.36 11.15 7.56
N SER A 278 0.82 11.68 7.82
CA SER A 278 1.80 10.96 8.64
C SER A 278 2.52 11.91 9.58
N ASP A 279 2.68 11.49 10.82
CA ASP A 279 3.63 12.07 11.77
C ASP A 279 4.86 11.18 11.80
N CYS A 280 5.67 11.31 10.75
CA CYS A 280 6.83 10.46 10.58
C CYS A 280 8.05 11.13 11.21
N PRO A 281 8.70 10.54 12.23
CA PRO A 281 9.92 11.12 12.79
C PRO A 281 11.12 11.09 11.82
N ASN A 282 10.99 10.44 10.66
CA ASN A 282 12.05 10.24 9.70
C ASN A 282 11.61 10.56 8.26
N VAL A 283 11.50 9.54 7.40
CA VAL A 283 11.07 9.68 6.01
C VAL A 283 9.82 8.85 5.74
N LEU A 284 8.87 9.44 5.01
CA LEU A 284 7.60 8.83 4.66
C LEU A 284 7.80 7.64 3.72
N ILE A 285 8.63 7.87 2.70
CA ILE A 285 9.02 6.90 1.70
C ILE A 285 10.53 6.73 1.76
N GLU A 286 10.96 5.60 2.31
CA GLU A 286 12.35 5.14 2.24
C GLU A 286 12.51 4.33 0.96
N ASN A 287 13.38 4.75 0.05
CA ASN A 287 13.58 4.08 -1.23
C ASN A 287 15.07 3.90 -1.54
N PRO A 288 15.71 2.89 -0.94
CA PRO A 288 17.09 2.60 -1.28
C PRO A 288 17.22 2.24 -2.76
N LEU A 289 16.21 1.62 -3.40
CA LEU A 289 16.33 1.11 -4.76
C LEU A 289 14.97 0.98 -5.49
N GLY A 290 14.88 1.55 -6.70
CA GLY A 290 13.75 1.36 -7.63
C GLY A 290 13.03 2.66 -8.05
N PRO A 291 12.48 2.73 -9.29
CA PRO A 291 11.80 3.92 -9.76
C PRO A 291 10.44 4.13 -9.07
N ILE A 292 10.13 5.37 -8.66
CA ILE A 292 8.86 5.75 -8.00
C ILE A 292 8.08 6.76 -8.83
N PHE A 293 6.79 6.51 -9.01
CA PHE A 293 5.88 7.44 -9.69
C PHE A 293 4.81 7.99 -8.73
N LEU A 294 4.83 9.29 -8.47
CA LEU A 294 3.89 9.99 -7.58
C LEU A 294 3.09 11.02 -8.38
N LEU A 295 1.78 10.77 -8.51
CA LEU A 295 0.87 11.58 -9.32
C LEU A 295 -0.35 12.04 -8.50
N MET A 296 -0.58 13.34 -8.39
CA MET A 296 -1.79 13.92 -7.79
C MET A 296 -2.07 13.52 -6.34
N ASN A 297 -1.03 13.21 -5.57
CA ASN A 297 -1.19 12.87 -4.17
C ASN A 297 -1.24 14.12 -3.29
N VAL A 298 -1.84 13.97 -2.12
CA VAL A 298 -1.78 14.95 -1.04
C VAL A 298 -0.91 14.37 0.06
N PHE A 299 0.16 15.06 0.43
CA PHE A 299 1.03 14.70 1.54
C PHE A 299 0.89 15.75 2.63
N TYR A 300 0.51 15.34 3.84
CA TYR A 300 0.27 16.21 4.98
C TYR A 300 0.87 15.63 6.26
N GLY A 301 1.41 16.49 7.13
CA GLY A 301 1.90 16.09 8.46
C GLY A 301 3.36 16.46 8.71
N GLU A 302 4.08 15.61 9.43
CA GLU A 302 5.48 15.83 9.83
C GLU A 302 6.44 14.81 9.22
N GLY A 303 7.69 15.22 9.03
CA GLY A 303 8.76 14.39 8.49
C GLY A 303 9.20 14.78 7.09
N ASN A 304 10.15 14.03 6.55
CA ASN A 304 10.60 14.19 5.17
C ASN A 304 9.79 13.27 4.25
N LEU A 305 9.44 13.71 3.05
CA LEU A 305 8.64 12.89 2.12
C LEU A 305 9.43 11.70 1.57
N LEU A 306 10.64 11.93 1.07
CA LEU A 306 11.37 10.91 0.31
C LEU A 306 12.84 10.88 0.70
N ASP A 307 13.37 9.69 0.90
CA ASP A 307 14.80 9.40 0.89
C ASP A 307 15.07 8.38 -0.22
N SER A 308 15.83 8.76 -1.25
CA SER A 308 16.05 7.86 -2.37
C SER A 308 17.32 8.11 -3.17
N THR A 309 17.98 7.03 -3.55
CA THR A 309 19.05 7.04 -4.57
C THR A 309 18.54 6.82 -5.99
N ALA A 310 17.26 6.45 -6.15
CA ALA A 310 16.65 6.13 -7.42
C ALA A 310 15.88 7.32 -8.02
N LEU A 311 15.39 7.14 -9.24
CA LEU A 311 14.61 8.17 -9.93
C LEU A 311 13.18 8.22 -9.38
N ALA A 312 12.76 9.41 -8.95
CA ALA A 312 11.39 9.68 -8.53
C ALA A 312 10.76 10.74 -9.44
N TRP A 313 9.54 10.48 -9.89
CA TRP A 313 8.76 11.37 -10.74
C TRP A 313 7.59 11.92 -9.94
N PHE A 314 7.46 13.24 -9.98
CA PHE A 314 6.41 13.97 -9.30
C PHE A 314 5.59 14.74 -10.32
N PHE A 315 4.27 14.59 -10.27
CA PHE A 315 3.36 15.40 -11.07
C PHE A 315 2.11 15.77 -10.28
N ALA A 316 1.82 17.07 -10.21
CA ALA A 316 0.61 17.63 -9.60
C ALA A 316 0.33 17.19 -8.14
N ASN A 317 1.36 16.87 -7.35
CA ASN A 317 1.21 16.56 -5.93
C ASN A 317 1.09 17.83 -5.09
N ILE A 318 0.30 17.79 -4.03
CA ILE A 318 0.22 18.81 -2.98
C ILE A 318 1.03 18.32 -1.79
N ILE A 319 2.05 19.08 -1.38
CA ILE A 319 2.94 18.71 -0.27
C ILE A 319 2.84 19.80 0.80
N HIS A 320 2.36 19.41 1.98
CA HIS A 320 2.33 20.23 3.19
C HIS A 320 2.93 19.42 4.33
N LEU A 321 4.25 19.29 4.33
CA LEU A 321 5.00 18.57 5.35
C LEU A 321 5.84 19.54 6.18
N ILE A 322 5.87 19.33 7.48
CA ILE A 322 6.69 20.07 8.42
C ILE A 322 7.89 19.19 8.76
N ALA A 323 9.09 19.63 8.36
CA ALA A 323 10.31 18.89 8.67
C ALA A 323 10.52 18.85 10.18
N ASN A 324 10.76 17.66 10.74
CA ASN A 324 11.01 17.50 12.17
C ASN A 324 12.37 18.14 12.53
N SER A 325 12.35 19.24 13.29
CA SER A 325 13.39 20.29 13.30
C SER A 325 14.65 20.00 14.12
N ASN A 326 14.89 18.75 14.54
CA ASN A 326 16.01 18.44 15.44
C ASN A 326 17.41 18.46 14.77
N LYS A 327 17.51 18.74 13.45
CA LYS A 327 18.81 18.93 12.77
C LYS A 327 18.78 20.21 11.91
N ALA A 328 19.28 21.31 12.47
CA ALA A 328 19.31 22.64 11.86
C ALA A 328 20.00 22.69 10.48
N THR A 329 19.26 23.15 9.46
CA THR A 329 19.58 24.19 8.44
C THR A 329 18.72 23.95 7.17
N THR A 330 17.94 24.97 6.80
CA THR A 330 16.94 25.06 5.70
C THR A 330 15.79 24.05 5.72
N ALA A 331 14.71 24.36 6.46
CA ALA A 331 13.60 23.45 6.77
C ALA A 331 12.73 23.02 5.57
N GLU A 332 12.52 23.90 4.58
CA GLU A 332 11.54 23.64 3.50
C GLU A 332 12.03 22.63 2.46
N THR A 333 13.32 22.63 2.09
CA THR A 333 13.86 21.69 1.08
C THR A 333 14.00 20.27 1.62
N ARG A 334 14.20 20.11 2.94
CA ARG A 334 14.27 18.79 3.59
C ARG A 334 12.92 18.09 3.68
N ALA A 335 11.84 18.85 3.89
CA ALA A 335 10.49 18.29 3.98
C ALA A 335 10.11 17.46 2.73
N VAL A 336 10.67 17.81 1.57
CA VAL A 336 10.53 16.98 0.37
C VAL A 336 11.58 15.87 0.36
N CYS A 337 12.87 16.18 0.60
CA CYS A 337 13.93 15.17 0.44
C CYS A 337 15.10 15.29 1.41
N ASN A 338 15.56 14.14 1.92
CA ASN A 338 16.63 14.06 2.93
C ASN A 338 18.04 13.78 2.35
N ASP A 339 18.17 12.98 1.30
CA ASP A 339 19.46 12.67 0.66
C ASP A 339 19.28 12.38 -0.84
N PHE A 340 20.23 12.83 -1.67
CA PHE A 340 20.22 12.55 -3.10
C PHE A 340 21.61 12.32 -3.68
N GLY A 341 21.70 11.29 -4.51
CA GLY A 341 22.63 11.30 -5.64
C GLY A 341 22.24 12.41 -6.62
N THR A 342 23.21 13.13 -7.17
CA THR A 342 22.96 14.20 -8.16
C THR A 342 22.08 13.68 -9.32
N ASN A 343 20.93 14.33 -9.60
CA ASN A 343 19.96 14.09 -10.72
C ASN A 343 18.72 13.18 -10.48
N SER A 344 18.32 12.97 -9.23
CA SER A 344 17.26 12.05 -8.80
C SER A 344 15.81 12.57 -8.85
N ILE A 345 15.57 13.90 -8.81
CA ILE A 345 14.23 14.47 -8.99
C ILE A 345 14.04 14.95 -10.41
N LYS A 346 12.95 14.48 -11.02
CA LYS A 346 12.37 15.11 -12.21
C LYS A 346 10.97 15.61 -11.88
N SER A 347 10.83 16.92 -11.74
CA SER A 347 9.52 17.60 -11.80
C SER A 347 9.17 17.78 -13.27
N LEU A 348 8.00 17.28 -13.68
CA LEU A 348 7.48 17.42 -15.05
C LEU A 348 6.56 18.64 -15.19
#